data_AF-A0A5C3NDZ4-F1
#
_entry.id   AF-A0A5C3NDZ4-F1
#
_cell.length_a   1.000
_cell.length_b   1.000
_cell.length_c   1.000
_cell.angle_alpha   90.00
_cell.angle_beta   90.00
_cell.angle_gamma   90.00
#
_symmetry.space_group_name_H-M   'P 1'
#
loop_
_entity.id
_entity.type
_entity.pdbx_description
1 polymer ?
#
loop_
_entity_poly.entity_id
_entity_poly.type
_entity_poly.pdbx_seq_one_letter_code
_entity_poly.pdbx_strand_id
1 'polypeptide(L)'
;MSLAEASESRKARLVALRKRRAGEDVDEENFDPETRTLKKRTQDDELGDTVEKAVEGLADQIIAEDEERRGQDLDLFNIAPKRPNWDLKREMEKKMAKLERQTQRAIHTLIRQRLAAQKGQSDDLVGAMRAQEDVDMQEPNSDEE
;
A
#
# COMPACT_ATOMS: atom_id res chain seq x y z
N MET A 1 -41.05 -7.54 33.49
CA MET A 1 -41.23 -6.09 33.76
C MET A 1 -41.57 -5.93 35.22
N SER A 2 -40.72 -5.22 35.96
CA SER A 2 -40.91 -5.04 37.40
C SER A 2 -42.01 -3.99 37.67
N LEU A 3 -42.75 -4.14 38.78
CA LEU A 3 -43.72 -3.12 39.23
C LEU A 3 -43.06 -1.74 39.40
N ALA A 4 -41.78 -1.71 39.78
CA ALA A 4 -41.02 -0.47 39.91
C ALA A 4 -40.86 0.25 38.56
N GLU A 5 -40.48 -0.49 37.52
CA GLU A 5 -40.26 0.02 36.15
C GLU A 5 -41.57 0.56 35.51
N ALA A 6 -42.70 -0.10 35.79
CA ALA A 6 -44.02 0.38 35.38
C ALA A 6 -44.42 1.69 36.10
N SER A 7 -44.00 1.87 37.36
CA SER A 7 -44.27 3.08 38.12
C SER A 7 -43.43 4.27 37.65
N GLU A 8 -42.16 4.04 37.33
CA GLU A 8 -41.23 5.05 36.83
C GLU A 8 -41.61 5.53 35.44
N SER A 9 -41.96 4.62 34.53
CA SER A 9 -42.45 4.98 33.19
C SER A 9 -43.75 5.78 33.23
N ARG A 10 -44.68 5.46 34.14
CA ARG A 10 -45.91 6.25 34.35
C ARG A 10 -45.58 7.63 34.91
N LYS A 11 -44.67 7.73 35.88
CA LYS A 11 -44.22 9.00 36.45
C LYS A 11 -43.57 9.89 35.39
N ALA A 12 -42.69 9.33 34.56
CA ALA A 12 -42.06 10.03 33.45
C ALA A 12 -43.10 10.56 32.43
N ARG A 13 -44.08 9.73 32.05
CA ARG A 13 -45.18 10.15 31.16
C ARG A 13 -46.03 11.28 31.75
N LEU A 14 -46.36 11.20 33.04
CA LEU A 14 -47.14 12.25 33.70
C LEU A 14 -46.35 13.56 33.82
N VAL A 15 -45.04 13.49 34.06
CA VAL A 15 -44.15 14.66 34.07
C VAL A 15 -44.06 15.29 32.69
N ALA A 16 -43.91 14.49 31.63
CA ALA A 16 -43.92 14.97 30.24
C ALA A 16 -45.26 15.63 29.86
N LEU A 17 -46.40 15.04 30.26
CA LEU A 17 -47.72 15.65 30.05
C LEU A 17 -47.90 16.95 30.84
N ARG A 18 -47.34 17.03 32.05
CA ARG A 18 -47.38 18.24 32.88
C ARG A 18 -46.53 19.36 32.29
N LYS A 19 -45.33 19.05 31.80
CA LYS A 19 -44.45 19.97 31.04
C LYS A 19 -45.11 20.47 29.76
N ARG A 20 -45.71 19.57 28.98
CA ARG A 20 -46.49 19.94 27.78
C ARG A 20 -47.69 20.83 28.09
N ARG A 21 -48.40 20.58 29.21
CA ARG A 21 -49.51 21.44 29.67
C ARG A 21 -49.03 22.80 30.18
N ALA A 22 -47.83 22.85 30.77
CA ALA A 22 -47.19 24.08 31.21
C ALA A 22 -46.56 24.89 30.05
N GLY A 23 -46.49 24.33 28.85
CA GLY A 23 -45.89 24.97 27.68
C GLY A 23 -44.35 25.04 27.73
N GLU A 24 -43.74 24.27 28.64
CA GLU A 24 -42.33 24.44 29.04
C GLU A 24 -41.36 23.58 28.21
N ASP A 25 -41.87 22.59 27.46
CA ASP A 25 -41.04 21.71 26.61
C ASP A 25 -41.82 21.32 25.34
N VAL A 26 -41.88 22.24 24.38
CA VAL A 26 -42.03 21.87 22.97
C VAL A 26 -40.80 22.42 22.28
N ASP A 27 -39.84 21.55 21.96
CA ASP A 27 -38.69 21.90 21.11
C ASP A 27 -39.20 22.12 19.68
N GLU A 28 -39.90 23.23 19.48
CA GLU A 28 -40.19 23.76 18.18
C GLU A 28 -38.93 24.51 17.76
N GLU A 29 -37.97 23.82 17.13
CA GLU A 29 -36.67 24.39 16.74
C GLU A 29 -36.77 25.65 15.87
N ASN A 30 -37.96 25.94 15.36
CA ASN A 30 -38.29 27.08 14.51
C ASN A 30 -39.30 28.08 15.13
N PHE A 31 -39.71 27.92 16.38
CA PHE A 31 -40.70 28.81 17.03
C PHE A 31 -40.11 29.46 18.27
N ASP A 32 -40.28 30.78 18.36
CA ASP A 32 -39.84 31.57 19.50
C ASP A 32 -41.01 31.77 20.48
N PRO A 33 -40.93 31.23 21.71
CA PRO A 33 -42.04 31.25 22.67
C PRO A 33 -42.38 32.66 23.18
N GLU A 34 -41.44 33.61 23.16
CA GLU A 34 -41.69 34.98 23.62
C GLU A 34 -42.44 35.80 22.58
N THR A 35 -42.02 35.71 21.32
CA THR A 35 -42.61 36.48 20.22
C THR A 35 -43.76 35.75 19.53
N ARG A 36 -43.94 34.44 19.81
CA ARG A 36 -44.93 33.55 19.19
C ARG A 36 -44.85 33.56 17.65
N THR A 37 -43.65 33.74 17.12
CA THR A 37 -43.38 33.80 15.68
C THR A 37 -42.23 32.87 15.29
N LEU A 38 -42.02 32.72 13.98
CA LEU A 38 -40.91 31.94 13.43
C LEU A 38 -39.57 32.52 13.91
N LYS A 39 -38.71 31.65 14.43
CA LYS A 39 -37.34 31.98 14.85
C LYS A 39 -36.57 32.52 13.64
N LYS A 40 -36.30 33.83 13.63
CA LYS A 40 -35.47 34.47 12.60
C LYS A 40 -34.01 34.20 12.93
N ARG A 41 -33.26 33.61 11.98
CA ARG A 41 -31.80 33.56 12.06
C ARG A 41 -31.26 34.99 12.11
N THR A 42 -30.63 35.34 13.23
CA THR A 42 -29.90 36.60 13.36
C THR A 42 -28.64 36.51 12.49
N GLN A 43 -28.26 37.60 11.85
CA GLN A 43 -27.13 37.64 10.92
C GLN A 43 -25.78 37.30 11.60
N ASP A 44 -25.75 37.34 12.94
CA ASP A 44 -24.64 36.93 13.81
C ASP A 44 -24.60 35.43 14.11
N ASP A 45 -25.43 34.60 13.48
CA ASP A 45 -25.16 33.17 13.38
C ASP A 45 -23.91 33.03 12.50
N GLU A 46 -22.73 33.19 13.10
CA GLU A 46 -21.42 33.05 12.47
C GLU A 46 -21.48 31.83 11.55
N LEU A 47 -21.49 32.09 10.23
CA LEU A 47 -21.33 31.06 9.22
C LEU A 47 -20.11 30.26 9.67
N GLY A 48 -20.35 29.01 10.08
CA GLY A 48 -19.38 28.20 10.81
C GLY A 48 -18.12 27.91 10.00
N ASP A 49 -17.52 26.76 10.25
CA ASP A 49 -16.36 26.32 9.45
C ASP A 49 -16.82 26.05 8.01
N THR A 50 -16.69 27.05 7.13
CA THR A 50 -17.08 26.95 5.72
C THR A 50 -15.91 26.46 4.88
N VAL A 51 -16.21 25.84 3.73
CA VAL A 51 -15.18 25.24 2.85
C VAL A 51 -14.19 26.31 2.37
N GLU A 52 -14.65 27.54 2.19
CA GLU A 52 -13.81 28.68 1.78
C GLU A 52 -12.76 29.01 2.84
N LYS A 53 -13.12 28.99 4.12
CA LYS A 53 -12.18 29.21 5.24
C LYS A 53 -11.20 28.05 5.38
N ALA A 54 -11.66 26.81 5.15
CA ALA A 54 -10.81 25.62 5.23
C ALA A 54 -9.77 25.54 4.10
N VAL A 55 -10.04 26.16 2.95
CA VAL A 55 -9.17 26.17 1.76
C VAL A 55 -8.30 27.44 1.70
N GLU A 56 -8.62 28.46 2.50
CA GLU A 56 -7.83 29.68 2.62
C GLU A 56 -6.38 29.36 3.02
N GLY A 57 -5.41 29.76 2.18
CA GLY A 57 -3.98 29.54 2.43
C GLY A 57 -3.44 28.16 2.06
N LEU A 58 -4.28 27.18 1.67
CA LEU A 58 -3.79 25.87 1.21
C LEU A 58 -3.01 25.99 -0.11
N ALA A 59 -3.44 26.90 -0.99
CA ALA A 59 -2.75 27.18 -2.25
C ALA A 59 -1.33 27.71 -2.01
N ASP A 60 -1.17 28.63 -1.05
CA ASP A 60 0.13 29.22 -0.71
C ASP A 60 1.08 28.19 -0.10
N GLN A 61 0.55 27.28 0.73
CA GLN A 61 1.32 26.15 1.30
C GLN A 61 1.81 25.19 0.21
N ILE A 62 0.96 24.83 -0.76
CA ILE A 62 1.33 23.96 -1.88
C ILE A 62 2.42 24.60 -2.74
N ILE A 63 2.31 25.91 -2.99
CA ILE A 63 3.32 26.65 -3.77
C ILE A 63 4.65 26.67 -3.01
N ALA A 64 4.63 26.95 -1.70
CA ALA A 64 5.83 26.94 -0.86
C ALA A 64 6.49 25.54 -0.82
N GLU A 65 5.72 24.47 -0.67
CA GLU A 65 6.23 23.09 -0.68
C GLU A 65 6.84 22.72 -2.04
N ASP A 66 6.23 23.14 -3.15
CA ASP A 66 6.78 22.90 -4.49
C ASP A 66 8.07 23.70 -4.73
N GLU A 67 8.16 24.93 -4.24
CA GLU A 67 9.38 25.73 -4.27
C GLU A 67 10.50 25.10 -3.42
N GLU A 68 10.20 24.62 -2.22
CA GLU A 68 11.15 23.89 -1.37
C GLU A 68 11.61 22.59 -2.05
N ARG A 69 10.71 21.85 -2.69
CA ARG A 69 11.05 20.63 -3.44
C ARG A 69 11.90 20.90 -4.68
N ARG A 70 11.70 22.03 -5.35
CA ARG A 70 12.52 22.46 -6.49
C ARG A 70 13.87 23.03 -6.04
N GLY A 71 13.90 23.69 -4.89
CA GLY A 71 15.10 24.27 -4.26
C GLY A 71 15.94 23.26 -3.48
N GLN A 72 15.40 22.07 -3.18
CA GLN A 72 16.21 20.88 -2.93
C GLN A 72 16.95 20.56 -4.22
N ASP A 73 18.13 21.17 -4.35
CA ASP A 73 19.04 21.06 -5.48
C ASP A 73 19.02 19.63 -6.02
N LEU A 74 18.52 19.47 -7.25
CA LEU A 74 18.81 18.29 -8.03
C LEU A 74 20.33 18.15 -8.04
N ASP A 75 20.86 17.20 -7.27
CA ASP A 75 22.29 17.00 -7.14
C ASP A 75 22.87 16.68 -8.53
N LEU A 76 23.42 17.70 -9.20
CA LEU A 76 24.04 17.57 -10.53
C LEU A 76 25.15 16.51 -10.52
N PHE A 77 25.75 16.21 -9.35
CA PHE A 77 26.76 15.16 -9.19
C PHE A 77 26.16 13.74 -9.16
N ASN A 78 24.86 13.59 -8.90
CA ASN A 78 24.15 12.31 -9.05
C ASN A 78 23.53 12.10 -10.44
N ILE A 79 23.30 13.18 -11.20
CA ILE A 79 22.83 13.10 -12.60
C ILE A 79 23.97 12.76 -13.57
N ALA A 80 25.20 13.17 -13.26
CA ALA A 80 26.37 12.77 -14.05
C ALA A 80 26.72 11.29 -13.83
N PRO A 81 27.06 10.52 -14.89
CA PRO A 81 27.47 9.13 -14.74
C PRO A 81 28.77 9.03 -13.94
N LYS A 82 28.69 8.51 -12.70
CA LYS A 82 29.80 8.36 -11.73
C LYS A 82 31.01 7.54 -12.22
N ARG A 83 30.91 6.82 -13.35
CA ARG A 83 31.96 5.94 -13.86
C ARG A 83 32.20 6.16 -15.36
N PRO A 84 33.40 6.58 -15.80
CA PRO A 84 33.74 6.78 -17.21
C PRO A 84 33.45 5.58 -18.13
N ASN A 85 33.58 4.36 -17.60
CA ASN A 85 33.39 3.11 -18.35
C ASN A 85 32.01 2.48 -18.16
N TRP A 86 31.07 3.17 -17.51
CA TRP A 86 29.72 2.63 -17.27
C TRP A 86 29.03 2.27 -18.58
N ASP A 87 29.08 3.18 -19.54
CA ASP A 87 28.41 3.00 -20.82
C ASP A 87 29.05 1.87 -21.62
N LEU A 88 30.39 1.83 -21.64
CA LEU A 88 31.14 0.75 -22.24
C LEU A 88 30.77 -0.61 -21.64
N LYS A 89 30.67 -0.70 -20.30
CA LYS A 89 30.27 -1.93 -19.62
C LYS A 89 28.86 -2.35 -20.03
N ARG A 90 27.91 -1.42 -20.03
CA ARG A 90 26.51 -1.68 -20.40
C ARG A 90 26.38 -2.16 -21.85
N GLU A 91 27.07 -1.51 -22.77
CA GLU A 91 27.03 -1.89 -24.19
C GLU A 91 27.73 -3.24 -24.45
N MET A 92 28.85 -3.48 -23.76
CA MET A 92 29.58 -4.75 -23.85
C MET A 92 28.76 -5.90 -23.29
N GLU A 93 28.10 -5.71 -22.14
CA GLU A 93 27.26 -6.72 -21.49
C GLU A 93 26.10 -7.18 -22.39
N LYS A 94 25.47 -6.25 -23.12
CA LYS A 94 24.43 -6.57 -24.11
C LYS A 94 24.96 -7.45 -25.26
N LYS A 95 26.17 -7.17 -25.74
CA LYS A 95 26.81 -7.98 -26.81
C LYS A 95 27.22 -9.35 -26.28
N MET A 96 27.83 -9.40 -25.09
CA MET A 96 28.26 -10.63 -24.44
C MET A 96 27.08 -11.56 -24.12
N ALA A 97 25.93 -11.03 -23.67
CA ALA A 97 24.75 -11.85 -23.39
C ALA A 97 24.25 -12.64 -24.62
N LYS A 98 24.32 -12.04 -25.82
CA LYS A 98 23.95 -12.73 -27.08
C LYS A 98 24.96 -13.83 -27.43
N LEU A 99 26.25 -13.54 -27.28
CA LEU A 99 27.31 -14.49 -27.54
C LEU A 99 27.25 -15.65 -26.54
N GLU A 100 27.07 -15.38 -25.25
CA GLU A 100 26.98 -16.38 -24.20
C GLU A 100 25.88 -17.41 -24.50
N ARG A 101 24.70 -16.96 -24.92
CA ARG A 101 23.62 -17.86 -25.34
C ARG A 101 23.99 -18.74 -26.54
N GLN A 102 24.81 -18.25 -27.46
CA GLN A 102 25.29 -19.05 -28.60
C GLN A 102 26.40 -20.01 -28.16
N THR A 103 27.31 -19.58 -27.30
CA THR A 103 28.37 -20.39 -26.70
C THR A 103 27.77 -21.56 -25.92
N GLN A 104 26.77 -21.33 -25.07
CA GLN A 104 26.09 -22.39 -24.32
C GLN A 104 25.41 -23.42 -25.23
N ARG A 105 24.82 -22.97 -26.36
CA ARG A 105 24.27 -23.89 -27.38
C ARG A 105 25.34 -24.69 -28.10
N ALA A 106 26.47 -24.06 -28.41
CA ALA A 106 27.61 -24.73 -29.03
C ALA A 106 28.20 -25.78 -28.07
N ILE A 107 28.41 -25.42 -26.80
CA ILE A 107 28.82 -26.32 -25.73
C ILE A 107 27.87 -27.51 -25.64
N HIS A 108 26.56 -27.28 -25.58
CA HIS A 108 25.58 -28.35 -25.51
C HIS A 108 25.58 -29.26 -26.75
N THR A 109 25.77 -28.70 -27.95
CA THR A 109 25.94 -29.49 -29.18
C THR A 109 27.21 -30.33 -29.14
N LEU A 110 28.33 -29.76 -28.69
CA LEU A 110 29.60 -30.46 -28.55
C LEU A 110 29.53 -31.57 -27.50
N ILE A 111 28.86 -31.35 -26.38
CA ILE A 111 28.62 -32.39 -25.36
C ILE A 111 27.82 -33.53 -25.97
N ARG A 112 26.73 -33.25 -26.72
CA ARG A 112 25.95 -34.29 -27.40
C ARG A 112 26.77 -35.07 -28.42
N GLN A 113 27.58 -34.40 -29.23
CA GLN A 113 28.45 -35.04 -30.21
C GLN A 113 29.51 -35.90 -29.52
N ARG A 114 30.12 -35.41 -28.44
CA ARG A 114 31.09 -36.15 -27.64
C ARG A 114 30.46 -37.38 -27.01
N LEU A 115 29.29 -37.26 -26.40
CA LEU A 115 28.55 -38.38 -25.83
C LEU A 115 28.13 -39.39 -26.89
N ALA A 116 27.72 -38.96 -28.09
CA ALA A 116 27.36 -39.84 -29.19
C ALA A 116 28.58 -40.57 -29.77
N ALA A 117 29.72 -39.88 -29.93
CA ALA A 117 30.99 -40.51 -30.32
C ALA A 117 31.48 -41.49 -29.24
N GLN A 118 31.22 -41.17 -27.98
CA GLN A 118 31.47 -42.01 -26.83
C GLN A 118 30.37 -43.06 -26.59
N LYS A 119 29.29 -43.09 -27.40
CA LYS A 119 28.16 -44.05 -27.26
C LYS A 119 28.49 -45.47 -27.69
N GLY A 120 29.68 -45.70 -28.23
CA GLY A 120 30.33 -47.02 -28.17
C GLY A 120 30.72 -47.45 -26.75
N GLN A 121 30.66 -46.55 -25.76
CA GLN A 121 31.04 -46.72 -24.35
C GLN A 121 30.02 -46.07 -23.35
N SER A 122 28.91 -45.45 -23.81
CA SER A 122 28.13 -44.51 -22.96
C SER A 122 26.94 -45.10 -22.21
N ASP A 123 26.49 -46.31 -22.52
CA ASP A 123 25.43 -46.95 -21.73
C ASP A 123 25.90 -47.20 -20.28
N ASP A 124 27.21 -47.37 -20.09
CA ASP A 124 27.85 -47.56 -18.79
C ASP A 124 27.92 -46.26 -17.96
N LEU A 125 28.19 -45.12 -18.62
CA LEU A 125 28.27 -43.80 -17.95
C LEU A 125 26.90 -43.27 -17.52
N VAL A 126 25.85 -43.46 -18.33
CA VAL A 126 24.49 -43.06 -17.96
C VAL A 126 23.94 -43.95 -16.84
N GLY A 127 24.32 -45.24 -16.83
CA GLY A 127 24.04 -46.15 -15.71
C GLY A 127 24.74 -45.73 -14.42
N ALA A 128 26.04 -45.39 -14.49
CA ALA A 128 26.82 -44.92 -13.35
C ALA A 128 26.32 -43.59 -12.76
N MET A 129 25.88 -42.65 -13.62
CA MET A 129 25.39 -41.34 -13.17
C MET A 129 24.03 -41.44 -12.46
N ARG A 130 23.16 -42.34 -12.92
CA ARG A 130 21.90 -42.67 -12.23
C ARG A 130 22.14 -43.39 -10.90
N ALA A 131 23.07 -44.34 -10.87
CA ALA A 131 23.47 -45.01 -9.64
C ALA A 131 24.06 -44.04 -8.62
N GLN A 132 24.81 -43.03 -9.07
CA GLN A 132 25.37 -42.00 -8.19
C GLN A 132 24.31 -41.03 -7.65
N GLU A 133 23.32 -40.66 -8.48
CA GLU A 133 22.16 -39.86 -8.05
C GLU A 133 21.31 -40.62 -7.01
N ASP A 134 21.18 -41.95 -7.13
CA ASP A 134 20.50 -42.79 -6.13
C ASP A 134 21.29 -42.91 -4.81
N VAL A 135 22.63 -42.82 -4.85
CA VAL A 135 23.50 -42.82 -3.66
C VAL A 135 23.46 -41.47 -2.93
N ASP A 136 23.51 -40.36 -3.67
CA ASP A 136 23.41 -39.00 -3.11
C ASP A 136 22.04 -38.74 -2.46
N MET A 137 20.99 -39.43 -2.92
CA MET A 137 19.64 -39.39 -2.32
C MET A 137 19.49 -40.32 -1.10
N GLN A 138 20.42 -41.25 -0.87
CA GLN A 138 20.42 -42.21 0.25
C GLN A 138 21.31 -41.80 1.42
N GLU A 139 22.10 -40.73 1.31
CA GLU A 139 22.77 -40.11 2.46
C GLU A 139 21.99 -38.89 2.99
N PRO A 140 20.97 -39.07 3.86
CA PRO A 140 20.46 -37.97 4.65
C PRO A 140 21.39 -37.79 5.86
N ASN A 141 22.07 -36.64 5.93
CA ASN A 141 22.60 -36.00 7.14
C ASN A 141 22.83 -36.96 8.34
N SER A 142 23.89 -37.75 8.32
CA SER A 142 24.45 -38.32 9.56
C SER A 142 25.72 -37.57 9.90
N ASP A 143 25.56 -36.40 10.50
CA ASP A 143 26.60 -35.84 11.37
C ASP A 143 25.89 -35.10 12.51
N GLU A 144 25.51 -35.88 13.52
CA GLU A 144 25.51 -35.45 14.91
C GLU A 144 26.95 -35.53 15.42
N GLU A 145 27.57 -34.39 15.74
CA GLU A 145 28.33 -34.11 16.98
C GLU A 145 28.83 -32.65 17.02
#